data_AF-A0AAP0P736-F1
#
_entry.id   AF-A0AAP0P736-F1
#
_cell.length_a   1.000
_cell.length_b   1.000
_cell.length_c   1.000
_cell.angle_alpha   90.00
_cell.angle_beta   90.00
_cell.angle_gamma   90.00
#
_symmetry.space_group_name_H-M   'P 1'
#
loop_
_entity.id
_entity.type
_entity.pdbx_description
1 polymer ?
#
loop_
_entity_poly.entity_id
_entity_poly.type
_entity_poly.pdbx_seq_one_letter_code
_entity_poly.pdbx_strand_id
1 'polypeptide(L)'
;MARSMGLTLEHCESPPVKGESKTCATSLESMLHFVRSMFGARTRFRALTTHFHGQRRVDPPVLLQNYTILEVVREEPLAREMIACHGMPYPYAVYYCHHLNGGSKVFSVEVVGENGERVGATVGCHMDTSGWNSDHVAFHMLGVERGLGPVCHFFEVNSVVWVPVSDVNAY
;
A
#
# COMPACT_ATOMS: atom_id res chain seq x y z
N MET A 1 15.26 -0.51 17.06
CA MET A 1 13.85 -0.67 17.50
C MET A 1 13.26 0.61 18.06
N ALA A 2 13.79 1.20 19.14
CA ALA A 2 13.23 2.43 19.73
C ALA A 2 13.02 3.59 18.73
N ARG A 3 14.00 3.86 17.85
CA ARG A 3 13.87 4.88 16.79
C ARG A 3 12.70 4.61 15.83
N SER A 4 12.55 3.37 15.36
CA SER A 4 11.48 2.98 14.42
C SER A 4 10.09 3.06 15.07
N MET A 5 10.00 2.74 16.37
CA MET A 5 8.77 2.91 17.14
C MET A 5 8.41 4.40 17.30
N GLY A 6 9.40 5.25 17.57
CA GLY A 6 9.21 6.70 17.61
C GLY A 6 8.67 7.25 16.29
N LEU A 7 9.26 6.84 15.17
CA LEU A 7 8.78 7.22 13.83
C LEU A 7 7.35 6.73 13.57
N THR A 8 6.98 5.54 14.05
CA THR A 8 5.60 5.04 13.94
C THR A 8 4.62 5.97 14.66
N LEU A 9 4.94 6.38 15.90
CA LEU A 9 4.12 7.33 16.65
C LEU A 9 4.02 8.68 15.93
N GLU A 10 5.13 9.22 15.43
CA GLU A 10 5.13 10.48 14.65
C GLU A 10 4.21 10.40 13.42
N HIS A 11 4.22 9.29 12.68
CA HIS A 11 3.33 9.11 11.53
C HIS A 11 1.85 8.99 11.94
N CYS A 12 1.58 8.28 13.05
CA CYS A 12 0.22 8.10 13.56
C CYS A 12 -0.39 9.36 14.15
N GLU A 13 0.41 10.17 14.85
CA GLU A 13 -0.05 11.35 15.60
C GLU A 13 0.01 12.64 14.78
N SER A 14 0.80 12.67 13.70
CA SER A 14 0.83 13.82 12.80
C SER A 14 -0.53 14.06 12.15
N PRO A 15 -0.91 15.32 11.89
CA PRO A 15 -2.13 15.60 11.15
C PRO A 15 -2.05 15.06 9.70
N PRO A 16 -3.18 14.71 9.07
CA PRO A 16 -3.21 14.36 7.65
C PRO A 16 -2.69 15.50 6.77
N VAL A 17 -1.97 15.17 5.70
CA VAL A 17 -1.59 16.18 4.70
C VAL A 17 -2.81 16.59 3.86
N LYS A 18 -2.67 17.66 3.06
CA LYS A 18 -3.77 18.15 2.22
C LYS A 18 -4.24 17.05 1.26
N GLY A 19 -5.51 16.67 1.38
CA GLY A 19 -6.13 15.63 0.55
C GLY A 19 -5.89 14.21 1.06
N GLU A 20 -5.26 14.03 2.23
CA GLU A 20 -5.10 12.72 2.85
C GLU A 20 -6.22 12.46 3.88
N SER A 21 -6.76 11.25 3.85
CA SER A 21 -7.50 10.66 4.96
C SER A 21 -6.64 9.53 5.53
N LYS A 22 -6.35 9.55 6.84
CA LYS A 22 -5.50 8.54 7.47
C LYS A 22 -5.95 8.13 8.87
N THR A 23 -5.52 6.95 9.29
CA THR A 23 -5.67 6.45 10.67
C THR A 23 -4.57 5.43 10.97
N CYS A 24 -4.22 5.26 12.24
CA CYS A 24 -3.45 4.10 12.68
C CYS A 24 -4.38 3.06 13.30
N ALA A 25 -4.61 1.98 12.57
CA ALA A 25 -5.42 0.85 13.01
C ALA A 25 -4.58 -0.13 13.83
N THR A 26 -5.03 -0.46 15.03
CA THR A 26 -4.37 -1.43 15.92
C THR A 26 -5.03 -2.81 15.89
N SER A 27 -6.07 -2.96 15.07
CA SER A 27 -6.80 -4.23 14.88
C SER A 27 -7.41 -4.30 13.48
N LEU A 28 -7.82 -5.51 13.06
CA LEU A 28 -8.53 -5.69 11.79
C LEU A 28 -9.88 -4.97 11.80
N GLU A 29 -10.58 -4.94 12.94
CA GLU A 29 -11.88 -4.28 13.09
C GLU A 29 -11.76 -2.77 12.88
N SER A 30 -10.75 -2.12 13.50
CA SER A 30 -10.50 -0.69 13.31
C SER A 30 -10.09 -0.36 11.87
N MET A 31 -9.29 -1.22 11.24
CA MET A 31 -8.95 -1.11 9.82
C MET A 31 -10.20 -1.18 8.94
N LEU A 32 -11.05 -2.21 9.12
CA LEU A 32 -12.28 -2.38 8.35
C LEU A 32 -13.30 -1.27 8.60
N HIS A 33 -13.35 -0.72 9.81
CA HIS A 33 -14.17 0.44 10.12
C HIS A 33 -13.74 1.65 9.28
N PHE A 34 -12.44 1.95 9.22
CA PHE A 34 -11.90 3.02 8.39
C PHE A 34 -12.15 2.80 6.90
N VAL A 35 -11.88 1.59 6.40
CA VAL A 35 -12.14 1.22 4.99
C VAL A 35 -13.61 1.43 4.62
N ARG A 36 -14.55 1.00 5.47
CA ARG A 36 -15.99 1.21 5.27
C ARG A 36 -16.40 2.67 5.35
N SER A 37 -15.79 3.46 6.23
CA SER A 37 -16.09 4.90 6.29
C SER A 37 -15.67 5.64 5.03
N MET A 38 -14.61 5.19 4.37
CA MET A 38 -14.10 5.79 3.13
C MET A 38 -14.87 5.31 1.89
N PHE A 39 -15.08 4.00 1.73
CA PHE A 39 -15.82 3.47 0.58
C PHE A 39 -17.34 3.64 0.66
N GLY A 40 -17.87 3.87 1.86
CA GLY A 40 -19.30 3.85 2.14
C GLY A 40 -19.79 2.46 2.56
N ALA A 41 -20.77 2.44 3.46
CA ALA A 41 -21.21 1.22 4.16
C ALA A 41 -21.75 0.08 3.28
N ARG A 42 -22.20 0.40 2.06
CA ARG A 42 -22.79 -0.57 1.11
C ARG A 42 -21.83 -1.01 0.02
N THR A 43 -20.66 -0.37 -0.10
CA THR A 43 -19.69 -0.67 -1.15
C THR A 43 -18.97 -1.96 -0.81
N ARG A 44 -18.97 -2.91 -1.75
CA ARG A 44 -18.13 -4.09 -1.63
C ARG A 44 -16.69 -3.74 -1.98
N PHE A 45 -15.77 -4.37 -1.29
CA PHE A 45 -14.34 -4.19 -1.49
C PHE A 45 -13.61 -5.49 -1.23
N ARG A 46 -12.36 -5.58 -1.68
CA ARG A 46 -11.47 -6.71 -1.41
C ARG A 46 -10.07 -6.25 -1.04
N ALA A 47 -9.37 -7.12 -0.34
CA ALA A 47 -7.97 -6.94 0.00
C ALA A 47 -7.05 -7.48 -1.12
N LEU A 48 -5.95 -6.78 -1.34
CA LEU A 48 -4.81 -7.17 -2.15
C LEU A 48 -3.57 -7.15 -1.26
N THR A 49 -2.74 -8.19 -1.36
CA THR A 49 -1.53 -8.35 -0.56
C THR A 49 -0.41 -8.93 -1.41
N THR A 50 0.82 -8.50 -1.13
CA THR A 50 2.01 -9.13 -1.70
C THR A 50 2.24 -10.49 -1.02
N HIS A 51 2.43 -11.54 -1.80
CA HIS A 51 2.58 -12.91 -1.32
C HIS A 51 3.62 -13.71 -2.11
N PHE A 52 4.32 -14.62 -1.43
CA PHE A 52 5.28 -15.52 -2.04
C PHE A 52 4.59 -16.75 -2.62
N HIS A 53 4.99 -17.17 -3.83
CA HIS A 53 4.48 -18.39 -4.47
C HIS A 53 5.21 -19.61 -3.92
N GLY A 54 4.72 -20.13 -2.79
CA GLY A 54 5.22 -21.36 -2.17
C GLY A 54 5.13 -21.35 -0.64
N GLN A 55 5.23 -22.53 -0.03
CA GLN A 55 5.44 -22.61 1.41
C GLN A 55 6.86 -22.15 1.72
N ARG A 56 7.02 -20.93 2.25
CA ARG A 56 8.25 -20.57 2.96
C ARG A 56 8.42 -21.60 4.07
N ARG A 57 9.37 -22.53 3.88
CA ARG A 57 9.98 -23.20 5.03
C ARG A 57 10.56 -22.07 5.87
N VAL A 58 10.21 -22.05 7.15
CA VAL A 58 10.67 -21.09 8.14
C VAL A 58 12.16 -20.80 7.91
N ASP A 59 12.49 -19.51 7.74
CA ASP A 59 13.81 -18.91 7.56
C ASP A 59 14.61 -19.28 6.29
N PRO A 60 15.00 -18.28 5.47
CA PRO A 60 15.61 -17.02 5.92
C PRO A 60 14.69 -15.79 5.87
N PRO A 61 15.12 -14.65 6.45
CA PRO A 61 14.42 -13.37 6.30
C PRO A 61 14.20 -13.00 4.84
N VAL A 62 13.19 -12.15 4.57
CA VAL A 62 13.04 -11.50 3.25
C VAL A 62 14.37 -10.84 2.90
N LEU A 63 15.06 -11.40 1.91
CA LEU A 63 16.36 -10.90 1.49
C LEU A 63 16.14 -9.61 0.70
N LEU A 64 16.88 -8.57 1.06
CA LEU A 64 16.98 -7.40 0.21
C LEU A 64 17.75 -7.82 -1.04
N GLN A 65 17.05 -7.87 -2.17
CA GLN A 65 17.58 -8.30 -3.46
C GLN A 65 16.88 -7.54 -4.58
N ASN A 66 17.43 -7.65 -5.80
CA ASN A 66 16.75 -7.14 -6.97
C ASN A 66 15.62 -8.07 -7.39
N TYR A 67 14.55 -7.49 -7.89
CA TYR A 67 13.42 -8.20 -8.47
C TYR A 67 13.21 -7.75 -9.91
N THR A 68 12.89 -8.69 -10.79
CA THR A 68 12.48 -8.43 -12.17
C THR A 68 10.98 -8.62 -12.31
N ILE A 69 10.29 -7.66 -12.91
CA ILE A 69 8.87 -7.80 -13.24
C ILE A 69 8.75 -8.79 -14.40
N LEU A 70 8.01 -9.87 -14.17
CA LEU A 70 7.73 -10.88 -15.18
C LEU A 70 6.48 -10.54 -15.99
N GLU A 71 5.40 -10.17 -15.30
CA GLU A 71 4.12 -9.85 -15.94
C GLU A 71 3.27 -8.90 -15.08
N VAL A 72 2.43 -8.12 -15.77
CA VAL A 72 1.34 -7.39 -15.15
C VAL A 72 0.08 -8.24 -15.25
N VAL A 73 -0.35 -8.80 -14.13
CA VAL A 73 -1.48 -9.75 -14.06
C VAL A 73 -2.81 -9.02 -14.20
N ARG A 74 -2.98 -7.87 -13.52
CA ARG A 74 -4.25 -7.14 -13.49
C ARG A 74 -4.06 -5.69 -13.09
N GLU A 75 -4.73 -4.77 -13.78
CA GLU A 75 -5.01 -3.41 -13.28
C GLU A 75 -6.38 -3.39 -12.58
N GLU A 76 -6.46 -2.75 -11.42
CA GLU A 76 -7.70 -2.59 -10.67
C GLU A 76 -8.52 -1.41 -11.20
N PRO A 77 -9.67 -1.64 -11.86
CA PRO A 77 -10.39 -0.58 -12.57
C PRO A 77 -10.99 0.49 -11.64
N LEU A 78 -11.29 0.13 -10.38
CA LEU A 78 -11.89 1.02 -9.39
C LEU A 78 -10.89 1.50 -8.34
N ALA A 79 -9.59 1.28 -8.54
CA ALA A 79 -8.56 1.64 -7.56
C ALA A 79 -8.24 3.14 -7.48
N ARG A 80 -8.99 3.99 -8.20
CA ARG A 80 -8.88 5.44 -8.03
C ARG A 80 -9.09 5.87 -6.58
N GLU A 81 -9.96 5.15 -5.87
CA GLU A 81 -10.30 5.38 -4.46
C GLU A 81 -9.52 4.48 -3.49
N MET A 82 -8.47 3.76 -3.92
CA MET A 82 -7.81 2.75 -3.10
C MET A 82 -7.38 3.25 -1.71
N ILE A 83 -7.37 2.33 -0.75
CA ILE A 83 -6.92 2.58 0.62
C ILE A 83 -5.76 1.64 0.91
N ALA A 84 -4.62 2.21 1.25
CA ALA A 84 -3.41 1.47 1.60
C ALA A 84 -3.28 1.40 3.13
N CYS A 85 -3.00 0.22 3.67
CA CYS A 85 -2.70 -0.01 5.08
C CYS A 85 -1.34 -0.67 5.22
N HIS A 86 -0.36 0.07 5.75
CA HIS A 86 1.03 -0.37 5.89
C HIS A 86 1.31 -0.87 7.30
N GLY A 87 1.86 -2.08 7.43
CA GLY A 87 2.32 -2.59 8.72
C GLY A 87 3.50 -1.77 9.24
N MET A 88 3.32 -1.11 10.39
CA MET A 88 4.32 -0.22 10.97
C MET A 88 5.19 -0.95 12.01
N PRO A 89 6.49 -0.62 12.14
CA PRO A 89 7.36 -1.19 13.17
C PRO A 89 6.92 -0.81 14.60
N TYR A 90 6.22 -1.71 15.27
CA TYR A 90 5.74 -1.50 16.64
C TYR A 90 5.65 -2.82 17.43
N PRO A 91 5.74 -2.84 18.78
CA PRO A 91 5.68 -4.07 19.58
C PRO A 91 4.38 -4.88 19.47
N TYR A 92 3.33 -4.27 18.94
CA TYR A 92 2.06 -4.90 18.60
C TYR A 92 1.60 -4.44 17.23
N ALA A 93 0.56 -5.06 16.67
CA ALA A 93 0.05 -4.73 15.35
C ALA A 93 -0.40 -3.27 15.27
N VAL A 94 0.25 -2.49 14.39
CA VAL A 94 -0.13 -1.13 14.02
C VAL A 94 -0.08 -1.03 12.51
N TYR A 95 -1.17 -0.59 11.90
CA TYR A 95 -1.27 -0.35 10.48
C TYR A 95 -1.53 1.12 10.22
N TYR A 96 -0.60 1.78 9.54
CA TYR A 96 -0.82 3.11 8.99
C TYR A 96 -1.71 2.99 7.75
N CYS A 97 -2.99 3.30 7.90
CA CYS A 97 -3.96 3.28 6.82
C CYS A 97 -4.16 4.69 6.28
N HIS A 98 -4.09 4.85 4.97
CA HIS A 98 -4.34 6.13 4.32
C HIS A 98 -4.96 6.02 2.93
N HIS A 99 -5.58 7.11 2.53
CA HIS A 99 -6.15 7.36 1.21
C HIS A 99 -5.75 8.77 0.79
N LEU A 100 -5.28 8.92 -0.44
CA LEU A 100 -4.91 10.21 -1.02
C LEU A 100 -5.87 10.58 -2.14
N ASN A 101 -6.49 11.75 -1.99
CA ASN A 101 -7.21 12.42 -3.06
C ASN A 101 -6.24 12.72 -4.21
N GLY A 102 -6.76 12.77 -5.44
CA GLY A 102 -5.92 12.95 -6.64
C GLY A 102 -5.79 11.68 -7.48
N GLY A 103 -6.34 10.58 -6.98
CA GLY A 103 -6.52 9.34 -7.73
C GLY A 103 -5.30 8.44 -7.66
N SER A 104 -5.60 7.13 -7.62
CA SER A 104 -4.58 6.10 -7.60
C SER A 104 -4.79 5.07 -8.71
N LYS A 105 -3.74 4.30 -9.01
CA LYS A 105 -3.84 3.06 -9.77
C LYS A 105 -3.24 1.93 -8.96
N VAL A 106 -3.81 0.74 -9.07
CA VAL A 106 -3.30 -0.45 -8.39
C VAL A 106 -3.14 -1.57 -9.40
N PHE A 107 -2.01 -2.26 -9.35
CA PHE A 107 -1.68 -3.38 -10.21
C PHE A 107 -1.33 -4.60 -9.36
N SER A 108 -1.79 -5.78 -9.79
CA SER A 108 -1.20 -7.05 -9.38
C SER A 108 -0.17 -7.45 -10.44
N VAL A 109 1.05 -7.76 -10.02
CA VAL A 109 2.17 -8.11 -10.90
C VAL A 109 2.87 -9.35 -10.37
N GLU A 110 3.48 -10.13 -11.25
CA GLU A 110 4.40 -11.19 -10.86
C GLU A 110 5.83 -10.67 -10.96
N VAL A 111 6.62 -10.92 -9.92
CA VAL A 111 8.05 -10.61 -9.90
C VAL A 111 8.87 -11.84 -9.54
N VAL A 112 10.12 -11.88 -10.00
CA VAL A 112 11.09 -12.91 -9.65
C VAL A 112 12.34 -12.27 -9.04
N GLY A 113 12.77 -12.78 -7.89
CA GLY A 113 14.02 -12.39 -7.25
C GLY A 113 15.23 -13.03 -7.93
N GLU A 114 16.43 -12.47 -7.72
CA GLU A 114 17.70 -13.06 -8.18
C GLU A 114 17.89 -14.50 -7.64
N ASN A 115 17.31 -14.81 -6.49
CA ASN A 115 17.28 -16.16 -5.90
C ASN A 115 16.27 -17.13 -6.59
N GLY A 116 15.54 -16.69 -7.62
CA GLY A 116 14.52 -17.46 -8.31
C GLY A 116 13.15 -17.52 -7.59
N GLU A 117 13.00 -16.85 -6.44
CA GLU A 117 11.75 -16.79 -5.69
C GLU A 117 10.71 -15.96 -6.47
N ARG A 118 9.51 -16.52 -6.66
CA ARG A 118 8.41 -15.83 -7.34
C ARG A 118 7.46 -15.21 -6.31
N VAL A 119 7.02 -13.99 -6.61
CA VAL A 119 6.16 -13.20 -5.72
C VAL A 119 5.03 -12.59 -6.54
N GLY A 120 3.80 -12.81 -6.09
CA GLY A 120 2.64 -12.04 -6.52
C GLY A 120 2.63 -10.74 -5.74
N ALA A 121 3.02 -9.63 -6.38
CA ALA A 121 3.18 -8.34 -5.74
C ALA A 121 2.04 -7.38 -6.07
N THR A 122 1.69 -6.55 -5.10
CA THR A 122 0.78 -5.42 -5.30
C THR A 122 1.58 -4.15 -5.49
N VAL A 123 1.26 -3.38 -6.54
CA VAL A 123 1.88 -2.08 -6.85
C VAL A 123 0.80 -1.01 -6.78
N GLY A 124 1.07 0.08 -6.09
CA GLY A 124 0.23 1.28 -6.07
C GLY A 124 0.93 2.44 -6.74
N CYS A 125 0.16 3.27 -7.43
CA CYS A 125 0.60 4.53 -7.99
C CYS A 125 -0.28 5.65 -7.48
N HIS A 126 0.33 6.73 -7.02
CA HIS A 126 -0.33 8.00 -6.72
C HIS A 126 -0.24 8.89 -7.95
N MET A 127 -1.38 9.24 -8.55
CA MET A 127 -1.42 9.90 -9.86
C MET A 127 -1.22 11.41 -9.78
N ASP A 128 -1.62 12.02 -8.67
CA ASP A 128 -1.38 13.43 -8.37
C ASP A 128 -0.57 13.54 -7.07
N THR A 129 0.65 14.03 -7.22
CA THR A 129 1.59 14.23 -6.10
C THR A 129 1.79 15.69 -5.77
N SER A 130 1.02 16.61 -6.37
CA SER A 130 1.19 18.07 -6.19
C SER A 130 1.01 18.53 -4.74
N GLY A 131 0.15 17.84 -3.99
CA GLY A 131 -0.11 18.10 -2.58
C GLY A 131 0.94 17.55 -1.61
N TRP A 132 1.91 16.78 -2.10
CA TRP A 132 2.93 16.16 -1.25
C TRP A 132 3.97 17.19 -0.78
N ASN A 133 4.66 16.85 0.31
CA ASN A 133 5.83 17.60 0.76
C ASN A 133 6.91 17.56 -0.34
N SER A 134 7.46 18.72 -0.73
CA SER A 134 8.52 18.79 -1.75
C SER A 134 9.77 18.00 -1.36
N ASP A 135 10.02 17.81 -0.07
CA ASP A 135 11.17 17.06 0.45
C ASP A 135 10.82 15.57 0.70
N HIS A 136 9.71 15.07 0.14
CA HIS A 136 9.33 13.67 0.27
C HIS A 136 10.38 12.77 -0.40
N VAL A 137 10.78 11.69 0.28
CA VAL A 137 11.88 10.79 -0.12
C VAL A 137 11.75 10.27 -1.57
N ALA A 138 10.53 10.04 -2.03
CA ALA A 138 10.25 9.60 -3.39
C ALA A 138 10.80 10.57 -4.46
N PHE A 139 10.75 11.89 -4.23
CA PHE A 139 11.24 12.89 -5.17
C PHE A 139 12.76 12.88 -5.28
N HIS A 140 13.44 12.69 -4.14
CA HIS A 140 14.89 12.52 -4.10
C HIS A 140 15.35 11.23 -4.77
N MET A 141 14.64 10.12 -4.56
CA MET A 141 14.98 8.81 -5.14
C MET A 141 14.75 8.76 -6.66
N LEU A 142 13.64 9.35 -7.13
CA LEU A 142 13.26 9.33 -8.54
C LEU A 142 13.87 10.47 -9.35
N GLY A 143 14.42 11.50 -8.71
CA GLY A 143 14.96 12.68 -9.38
C GLY A 143 13.87 13.52 -10.07
N VAL A 144 12.65 13.55 -9.50
CA VAL A 144 11.49 14.27 -10.05
C VAL A 144 10.92 15.21 -9.01
N GLU A 145 10.28 16.29 -9.46
CA GLU A 145 9.56 17.21 -8.56
C GLU A 145 8.10 16.79 -8.38
N ARG A 146 7.51 17.24 -7.27
CA ARG A 146 6.08 17.02 -6.98
C ARG A 146 5.18 17.54 -8.10
N GLY A 147 4.13 16.78 -8.43
CA GLY A 147 3.14 17.15 -9.44
C GLY A 147 3.58 16.98 -10.90
N LEU A 148 4.83 16.60 -11.18
CA LEU A 148 5.30 16.35 -12.54
C LEU A 148 4.92 14.96 -13.09
N GLY A 149 4.49 14.05 -12.22
CA GLY A 149 4.08 12.71 -12.64
C GLY A 149 3.64 11.82 -11.49
N PRO A 150 3.21 10.59 -11.81
CA PRO A 150 2.82 9.62 -10.80
C PRO A 150 4.04 9.08 -10.06
N VAL A 151 3.85 8.78 -8.77
CA VAL A 151 4.82 8.02 -7.96
C VAL A 151 4.23 6.65 -7.69
N CYS A 152 4.94 5.60 -8.10
CA CYS A 152 4.54 4.22 -7.87
C CYS A 152 5.50 3.51 -6.92
N HIS A 153 4.96 2.60 -6.12
CA HIS A 153 5.76 1.73 -5.26
C HIS A 153 5.12 0.36 -5.09
N PHE A 154 5.95 -0.63 -4.75
CA PHE A 154 5.51 -1.95 -4.35
C PHE A 154 5.02 -1.91 -2.89
N PHE A 155 4.02 -2.73 -2.58
CA PHE A 155 3.57 -2.97 -1.21
C PHE A 155 4.34 -4.12 -0.58
N GLU A 156 4.78 -3.94 0.64
CA GLU A 156 5.43 -4.98 1.44
C GLU A 156 4.43 -6.09 1.83
N VAL A 157 4.96 -7.25 2.23
CA VAL A 157 4.14 -8.43 2.60
C VAL A 157 3.25 -8.21 3.82
N ASN A 158 3.57 -7.24 4.65
CA ASN A 158 2.78 -6.83 5.81
C ASN A 158 1.77 -5.71 5.48
N SER A 159 1.66 -5.30 4.22
CA SER A 159 0.75 -4.24 3.79
C SER A 159 -0.48 -4.82 3.12
N VAL A 160 -1.61 -4.13 3.26
CA VAL A 160 -2.90 -4.50 2.68
C VAL A 160 -3.42 -3.32 1.87
N VAL A 161 -3.79 -3.56 0.62
CA VAL A 161 -4.45 -2.57 -0.24
C VAL A 161 -5.91 -2.97 -0.41
N TRP A 162 -6.81 -2.06 -0.08
CA TRP A 162 -8.24 -2.25 -0.24
C TRP A 162 -8.70 -1.52 -1.49
N VAL A 163 -9.44 -2.22 -2.35
CA VAL A 163 -10.03 -1.65 -3.56
C VAL A 163 -11.53 -1.93 -3.62
N PRO A 164 -12.35 -0.98 -4.08
CA PRO A 164 -13.75 -1.24 -4.37
C PRO A 164 -13.89 -2.31 -5.46
N VAL A 165 -14.95 -3.09 -5.40
CA VAL A 165 -15.32 -4.02 -6.46
C VAL A 165 -16.76 -3.75 -6.90
N SER A 166 -17.01 -3.86 -8.20
CA SER A 166 -18.35 -3.74 -8.74
C SER A 166 -19.14 -5.04 -8.51
N ASP A 167 -20.45 -4.94 -8.34
CA ASP A 167 -21.37 -6.07 -8.15
C ASP A 167 -21.64 -6.89 -9.43
N VAL A 168 -20.74 -6.86 -10.42
CA VAL A 168 -21.01 -7.39 -11.77
C VAL A 168 -21.14 -8.93 -11.81
N ASN A 169 -20.90 -9.64 -10.70
CA ASN A 169 -21.17 -11.08 -10.58
C ASN A 169 -22.13 -11.40 -9.42
N ALA A 170 -23.31 -10.79 -9.43
CA ALA A 170 -24.42 -11.18 -8.56
C ALA A 170 -25.61 -11.74 -9.35
N TYR A 171 -25.38 -12.59 -10.36
CA TYR A 171 -26.35 -13.55 -10.92
C TYR A 171 -25.61 -14.74 -11.53
#